data_AF-A0A4Y9LZG3-F1
#
_entry.id   AF-A0A4Y9LZG3-F1
#
_cell.length_a   1.000
_cell.length_b   1.000
_cell.length_c   1.000
_cell.angle_alpha   90.00
_cell.angle_beta   90.00
_cell.angle_gamma   90.00
#
_symmetry.space_group_name_H-M   'P 1'
#
loop_
_entity.id
_entity.type
_entity.pdbx_description
1 polymer ?
#
loop_
_entity_poly.entity_id
_entity_poly.type
_entity_poly.pdbx_seq_one_letter_code
_entity_poly.pdbx_strand_id
1 'polypeptide(L)'
;MMLHRNRDAILSAIRPLTKLPIARNFKRLFERKISFFEFGDFRYNWEKFVVTRLIEAAASSSVFDRHRFIRRDMLEPGDVLLTRAATLQGFGIATATVGRFSHASLWLPFRSNEEKLANTVPDHGQLLLAEADSAGIGFSHYGLEIVELVNGQKVTVVPVFDVSAAILLRHPSLKARGLSAIFEASDLLQKDEFHLSYSSLPRLADAVNIPKAIRPFIRRTLRKYETPDETTLYGSFCSELVAKFFKYLGLTLLDDNRLPEKISPNDLNRSRLKSVADAVLSRRDLIVSLGWSPRRPTEIYSREKSLGPIVRWRAQSFHTDRQIAGLIDQANKGSDVDLRNIIRTCQINVANISDAIALAEQWSDWSSKARFEKYLELLLAAEALLEEVIRRRYGRTDVSERRKFNLAEAKVKDQACALSTDAMAAFNRTQGLMAIRHVRVKMSDREEYERHRRKILAAWASGRKTRALVNPMLERLREYSRIDPPVDLEGEIAEIIASAFAKAGMI
;
A
#
# COMPACT_ATOMS: atom_id res chain seq x y z
N MET A 1 -31.41 5.79 -41.63
CA MET A 1 -32.45 5.75 -40.57
C MET A 1 -31.92 5.77 -39.12
N MET A 2 -30.79 5.13 -38.77
CA MET A 2 -30.24 5.20 -37.39
C MET A 2 -29.75 6.61 -36.95
N LEU A 3 -29.44 7.52 -37.89
CA LEU A 3 -29.00 8.89 -37.59
C LEU A 3 -30.13 9.81 -37.08
N HIS A 4 -31.38 9.59 -37.51
CA HIS A 4 -32.52 10.40 -37.05
C HIS A 4 -32.96 10.05 -35.62
N ARG A 5 -32.90 8.78 -35.21
CA ARG A 5 -33.27 8.36 -33.85
C ARG A 5 -32.32 8.93 -32.76
N ASN A 6 -31.05 9.18 -33.09
CA ASN A 6 -30.11 9.81 -32.17
C ASN A 6 -30.28 11.34 -32.09
N ARG A 7 -30.78 11.99 -33.15
CA ARG A 7 -31.03 13.44 -33.15
C ARG A 7 -32.08 13.81 -32.11
N ASP A 8 -33.20 13.09 -32.05
CA ASP A 8 -34.28 13.41 -31.13
C ASP A 8 -33.93 13.07 -29.67
N ALA A 9 -33.14 12.03 -29.44
CA ALA A 9 -32.60 11.71 -28.12
C ALA A 9 -31.59 12.75 -27.62
N ILE A 10 -30.72 13.26 -28.51
CA ILE A 10 -29.76 14.32 -28.19
C ILE A 10 -30.49 15.66 -27.95
N LEU A 11 -31.46 16.00 -28.79
CA LEU A 11 -32.27 17.21 -28.63
C LEU A 11 -33.15 17.17 -27.37
N SER A 12 -33.68 15.99 -27.00
CA SER A 12 -34.43 15.84 -25.74
C SER A 12 -33.52 15.93 -24.52
N ALA A 13 -32.28 15.43 -24.61
CA ALA A 13 -31.27 15.54 -23.55
C ALA A 13 -30.72 16.96 -23.36
N ILE A 14 -30.70 17.78 -24.42
CA ILE A 14 -30.25 19.20 -24.37
C ILE A 14 -31.40 20.14 -23.96
N ARG A 15 -32.66 19.75 -24.13
CA ARG A 15 -33.85 20.55 -23.79
C ARG A 15 -33.83 21.16 -22.37
N PRO A 16 -33.39 20.47 -21.31
CA PRO A 16 -33.26 21.06 -19.97
C PRO A 16 -32.21 22.18 -19.88
N LEU A 17 -31.13 22.09 -20.66
CA LEU A 17 -30.05 23.09 -20.72
C LEU A 17 -30.52 24.40 -21.37
N THR A 18 -31.57 24.36 -22.20
CA THR A 18 -32.16 25.54 -22.86
C THR A 18 -32.92 26.48 -21.91
N LYS A 19 -33.17 26.07 -20.66
CA LYS A 19 -33.84 26.89 -19.64
C LYS A 19 -32.89 27.84 -18.90
N LEU A 20 -31.57 27.70 -19.09
CA LEU A 20 -30.58 28.62 -18.52
C LEU A 20 -30.62 29.98 -19.26
N PRO A 21 -30.45 31.13 -18.57
CA PRO A 21 -30.52 32.46 -19.20
C PRO A 21 -29.56 32.62 -20.40
N ILE A 22 -28.38 32.02 -20.32
CA ILE A 22 -27.37 31.97 -21.39
C ILE A 22 -27.88 31.20 -22.62
N ALA A 23 -28.72 30.19 -22.42
CA ALA A 23 -29.25 29.36 -23.48
C ALA A 23 -30.40 29.99 -24.28
N ARG A 24 -31.06 31.05 -23.75
CA ARG A 24 -32.06 31.83 -24.52
C ARG A 24 -31.42 32.66 -25.63
N ASN A 25 -30.24 33.23 -25.37
CA ASN A 25 -29.45 33.90 -26.41
C ASN A 25 -28.94 32.90 -27.44
N PHE A 26 -28.56 31.70 -26.97
CA PHE A 26 -28.15 30.59 -27.83
C PHE A 26 -29.29 30.07 -28.72
N LYS A 27 -30.51 29.90 -28.18
CA LYS A 27 -31.69 29.46 -28.93
C LYS A 27 -32.11 30.47 -30.01
N ARG A 28 -32.12 31.77 -29.70
CA ARG A 28 -32.41 32.83 -30.70
C ARG A 28 -31.37 32.89 -31.83
N LEU A 29 -30.11 32.63 -31.54
CA LEU A 29 -29.03 32.53 -32.54
C LEU A 29 -29.12 31.22 -33.36
N PHE A 30 -29.52 30.13 -32.72
CA PHE A 30 -29.74 28.82 -33.33
C PHE A 30 -30.93 28.84 -34.30
N GLU A 31 -32.05 29.45 -33.90
CA GLU A 31 -33.26 29.59 -34.73
C GLU A 31 -33.09 30.57 -35.89
N ARG A 32 -32.30 31.65 -35.73
CA ARG A 32 -32.00 32.62 -36.81
C ARG A 32 -31.03 32.11 -37.88
N LYS A 33 -30.26 31.05 -37.64
CA LYS A 33 -29.24 30.56 -38.58
C LYS A 33 -29.57 29.24 -39.26
N ILE A 34 -30.58 28.50 -38.78
CA ILE A 34 -31.09 27.30 -39.46
C ILE A 34 -31.78 27.65 -40.79
N SER A 35 -32.29 28.87 -40.95
CA SER A 35 -32.91 29.30 -42.22
C SER A 35 -31.91 29.62 -43.34
N PHE A 36 -30.59 29.45 -43.12
CA PHE A 36 -29.59 29.94 -44.08
C PHE A 36 -28.51 28.95 -44.54
N PHE A 37 -28.40 27.73 -43.98
CA PHE A 37 -27.28 26.84 -44.34
C PHE A 37 -27.62 25.35 -44.23
N GLU A 38 -27.93 24.75 -45.38
CA GLU A 38 -27.74 23.32 -45.63
C GLU A 38 -26.36 23.13 -46.28
N PHE A 39 -25.54 22.21 -45.77
CA PHE A 39 -24.47 21.41 -46.44
C PHE A 39 -23.28 21.09 -45.50
N GLY A 40 -22.92 19.79 -45.48
CA GLY A 40 -21.52 19.34 -45.44
C GLY A 40 -20.83 19.13 -44.09
N ASP A 41 -20.39 20.21 -43.42
CA ASP A 41 -19.23 20.16 -42.50
C ASP A 41 -19.55 20.46 -41.02
N PHE A 42 -20.79 20.19 -40.60
CA PHE A 42 -21.34 20.75 -39.36
C PHE A 42 -20.71 20.27 -38.04
N ARG A 43 -20.12 19.06 -37.96
CA ARG A 43 -19.61 18.56 -36.67
C ARG A 43 -18.33 19.25 -36.21
N TYR A 44 -17.38 19.48 -37.12
CA TYR A 44 -16.06 20.02 -36.75
C TYR A 44 -16.13 21.52 -36.39
N ASN A 45 -16.99 22.28 -37.09
CA ASN A 45 -17.13 23.72 -36.85
C ASN A 45 -18.03 24.07 -35.65
N TRP A 46 -19.00 23.23 -35.30
CA TRP A 46 -19.85 23.47 -34.13
C TRP A 46 -19.08 23.33 -32.81
N GLU A 47 -18.28 22.26 -32.68
CA GLU A 47 -17.43 22.04 -31.51
C GLU A 47 -16.44 23.20 -31.35
N LYS A 48 -15.78 23.60 -32.44
CA LYS A 48 -14.85 24.73 -32.45
C LYS A 48 -15.54 26.05 -32.08
N PHE A 49 -16.73 26.34 -32.63
CA PHE A 49 -17.47 27.57 -32.34
C PHE A 49 -17.95 27.65 -30.88
N VAL A 50 -18.51 26.56 -30.34
CA VAL A 50 -18.96 26.51 -28.94
C VAL A 50 -17.77 26.62 -28.00
N VAL A 51 -16.65 25.93 -28.29
CA VAL A 51 -15.41 26.03 -27.52
C VAL A 51 -14.87 27.47 -27.57
N THR A 52 -14.77 28.10 -28.74
CA THR A 52 -14.30 29.49 -28.87
C THR A 52 -15.17 30.47 -28.10
N ARG A 53 -16.49 30.36 -28.16
CA ARG A 53 -17.40 31.26 -27.41
C ARG A 53 -17.36 31.03 -25.90
N LEU A 54 -17.15 29.79 -25.45
CA LEU A 54 -16.91 29.49 -24.02
C LEU A 54 -15.54 30.03 -23.57
N ILE A 55 -14.52 29.98 -24.42
CA ILE A 55 -13.20 30.59 -24.16
C ILE A 55 -13.34 32.11 -24.06
N GLU A 56 -14.02 32.76 -25.00
CA GLU A 56 -14.24 34.22 -24.99
C GLU A 56 -15.05 34.67 -23.76
N ALA A 57 -16.08 33.92 -23.37
CA ALA A 57 -16.84 34.19 -22.16
C ALA A 57 -16.04 33.94 -20.87
N ALA A 58 -15.09 32.99 -20.87
CA ALA A 58 -14.15 32.79 -19.78
C ALA A 58 -13.04 33.87 -19.76
N ALA A 59 -12.67 34.38 -20.94
CA ALA A 59 -11.59 35.34 -21.15
C ALA A 59 -11.96 36.80 -20.83
N SER A 60 -13.25 37.17 -20.87
CA SER A 60 -13.73 38.55 -20.70
C SER A 60 -13.69 39.11 -19.26
N SER A 61 -13.35 38.29 -18.26
CA SER A 61 -13.00 38.78 -16.92
C SER A 61 -11.52 39.19 -16.92
N SER A 62 -11.21 40.42 -16.50
CA SER A 62 -9.83 40.91 -16.41
C SER A 62 -8.97 39.87 -15.66
N VAL A 63 -7.76 39.59 -16.15
CA VAL A 63 -6.86 38.57 -15.58
C VAL A 63 -6.65 38.79 -14.06
N PHE A 64 -6.77 40.03 -13.60
CA PHE A 64 -6.65 40.44 -12.21
C PHE A 64 -7.86 40.11 -11.32
N ASP A 65 -9.08 39.96 -11.86
CA ASP A 65 -10.28 39.62 -11.07
C ASP A 65 -10.39 38.10 -10.76
N ARG A 66 -9.40 37.32 -11.22
CA ARG A 66 -9.32 35.84 -11.10
C ARG A 66 -8.48 35.36 -9.92
N HIS A 67 -8.16 36.25 -9.01
CA HIS A 67 -7.47 35.92 -7.76
C HIS A 67 -8.44 36.03 -6.59
N ARG A 68 -8.32 35.09 -5.66
CA ARG A 68 -9.00 35.14 -4.36
C ARG A 68 -7.92 35.08 -3.29
N PHE A 69 -8.22 35.60 -2.11
CA PHE A 69 -7.27 35.65 -1.01
C PHE A 69 -7.96 35.06 0.21
N ILE A 70 -7.27 34.17 0.93
CA ILE A 70 -7.81 33.55 2.13
C ILE A 70 -7.15 34.18 3.34
N ARG A 71 -7.94 34.66 4.29
CA ARG A 71 -7.44 35.17 5.57
C ARG A 71 -6.79 34.07 6.40
N ARG A 72 -5.48 34.19 6.65
CA ARG A 72 -4.67 33.19 7.35
C ARG A 72 -5.08 33.01 8.81
N ASP A 73 -5.53 34.09 9.44
CA ASP A 73 -6.02 34.15 10.82
C ASP A 73 -7.39 33.48 10.99
N MET A 74 -8.11 33.21 9.90
CA MET A 74 -9.39 32.51 9.91
C MET A 74 -9.29 31.02 9.58
N LEU A 75 -8.11 30.53 9.20
CA LEU A 75 -7.88 29.12 8.85
C LEU A 75 -7.75 28.24 10.09
N GLU A 76 -8.48 27.13 10.10
CA GLU A 76 -8.37 26.07 11.10
C GLU A 76 -8.00 24.71 10.45
N PRO A 77 -7.32 23.82 11.20
CA PRO A 77 -7.12 22.43 10.79
C PRO A 77 -8.43 21.74 10.44
N GLY A 78 -8.51 21.16 9.23
CA GLY A 78 -9.66 20.47 8.67
C GLY A 78 -10.64 21.36 7.89
N ASP A 79 -10.34 22.65 7.72
CA ASP A 79 -11.11 23.52 6.82
C ASP A 79 -11.06 23.03 5.38
N VAL A 80 -12.18 23.17 4.67
CA VAL A 80 -12.36 22.76 3.28
C VAL A 80 -12.40 24.00 2.39
N LEU A 81 -11.48 24.10 1.44
CA LEU A 81 -11.52 25.12 0.40
C LEU A 81 -12.19 24.54 -0.85
N LEU A 82 -13.28 25.15 -1.30
CA LEU A 82 -13.85 24.84 -2.63
C LEU A 82 -13.51 25.95 -3.61
N THR A 83 -13.03 25.59 -4.78
CA THR A 83 -12.65 26.55 -5.82
C THR A 83 -13.28 26.22 -7.17
N ARG A 84 -13.40 27.24 -8.02
CA ARG A 84 -13.73 27.11 -9.43
C ARG A 84 -12.56 27.61 -10.25
N ALA A 85 -11.83 26.68 -10.86
CA ALA A 85 -10.75 27.03 -11.78
C ALA A 85 -11.30 27.91 -12.93
N ALA A 86 -10.53 28.92 -13.34
CA ALA A 86 -10.86 29.80 -14.47
C ALA A 86 -10.58 29.13 -15.84
N THR A 87 -10.75 27.81 -15.92
CA THR A 87 -10.49 26.98 -17.10
C THR A 87 -11.80 26.37 -17.63
N LEU A 88 -11.80 25.97 -18.91
CA LEU A 88 -12.93 25.25 -19.51
C LEU A 88 -13.24 23.94 -18.77
N GLN A 89 -12.21 23.23 -18.32
CA GLN A 89 -12.37 22.01 -17.53
C GLN A 89 -13.06 22.30 -16.20
N GLY A 90 -12.64 23.35 -15.49
CA GLY A 90 -13.31 23.79 -14.26
C GLY A 90 -14.78 24.15 -14.50
N PHE A 91 -15.08 24.85 -15.59
CA PHE A 91 -16.45 25.12 -16.00
C PHE A 91 -17.25 23.83 -16.25
N GLY A 92 -16.68 22.87 -16.98
CA GLY A 92 -17.31 21.59 -17.29
C GLY A 92 -17.65 20.78 -16.05
N ILE A 93 -16.70 20.64 -15.12
CA ILE A 93 -16.91 19.91 -13.85
C ILE A 93 -18.00 20.58 -13.01
N ALA A 94 -17.93 21.90 -12.82
CA ALA A 94 -18.92 22.64 -12.04
C ALA A 94 -20.34 22.47 -12.64
N THR A 95 -20.46 22.50 -13.96
CA THR A 95 -21.73 22.28 -14.66
C THR A 95 -22.23 20.85 -14.51
N ALA A 96 -21.36 19.85 -14.71
CA ALA A 96 -21.71 18.43 -14.62
C ALA A 96 -22.07 17.98 -13.19
N THR A 97 -21.58 18.70 -12.19
CA THR A 97 -21.91 18.50 -10.76
C THR A 97 -23.01 19.46 -10.28
N VAL A 98 -23.61 20.21 -11.20
CA VAL A 98 -24.75 21.12 -10.98
C VAL A 98 -24.43 22.16 -9.90
N GLY A 99 -23.31 22.86 -9.99
CA GLY A 99 -23.00 23.91 -9.01
C GLY A 99 -21.90 24.88 -9.45
N ARG A 100 -21.29 25.53 -8.46
CA ARG A 100 -20.32 26.63 -8.66
C ARG A 100 -18.88 26.14 -8.66
N PHE A 101 -18.57 25.07 -7.95
CA PHE A 101 -17.18 24.66 -7.68
C PHE A 101 -16.76 23.50 -8.56
N SER A 102 -15.47 23.42 -8.87
CA SER A 102 -14.87 22.37 -9.69
C SER A 102 -13.77 21.60 -8.98
N HIS A 103 -13.32 22.09 -7.83
CA HIS A 103 -12.23 21.52 -7.07
C HIS A 103 -12.48 21.69 -5.57
N ALA A 104 -11.87 20.82 -4.76
CA ALA A 104 -11.98 20.81 -3.32
C ALA A 104 -10.62 20.45 -2.69
N SER A 105 -10.24 21.13 -1.62
CA SER A 105 -9.00 20.86 -0.90
C SER A 105 -9.17 21.03 0.61
N LEU A 106 -8.22 20.48 1.38
CA LEU A 106 -8.24 20.43 2.84
C LEU A 106 -7.04 21.18 3.42
N TRP A 107 -7.28 22.07 4.38
CA TRP A 107 -6.21 22.59 5.22
C TRP A 107 -5.90 21.55 6.30
N LEU A 108 -4.76 20.89 6.21
CA LEU A 108 -4.36 19.89 7.18
C LEU A 108 -3.15 20.37 7.97
N PRO A 109 -3.06 20.00 9.25
CA PRO A 109 -1.88 20.29 10.01
C PRO A 109 -0.75 19.34 9.55
N PHE A 110 0.45 19.88 9.43
CA PHE A 110 1.65 19.15 9.07
C PHE A 110 2.50 18.90 10.32
N ARG A 111 3.08 17.70 10.41
CA ARG A 111 4.11 17.36 11.39
C ARG A 111 5.39 16.97 10.69
N SER A 112 6.50 17.54 11.14
CA SER A 112 7.82 17.08 10.75
C SER A 112 8.05 15.64 11.23
N ASN A 113 9.02 14.94 10.64
CA ASN A 113 9.35 13.58 11.10
C ASN A 113 9.81 13.56 12.56
N GLU A 114 10.51 14.61 13.00
CA GLU A 114 10.96 14.76 14.39
C GLU A 114 9.76 14.92 15.35
N GLU A 115 8.74 15.70 14.97
CA GLU A 115 7.51 15.84 15.75
C GLU A 115 6.70 14.54 15.80
N LYS A 116 6.67 13.79 14.69
CA LYS A 116 6.04 12.45 14.66
C LYS A 116 6.76 11.47 15.58
N LEU A 117 8.10 11.47 15.56
CA LEU A 117 8.94 10.63 16.43
C LEU A 117 8.79 10.99 17.91
N ALA A 118 8.68 12.29 18.22
CA ALA A 118 8.48 12.79 19.58
C ALA A 118 7.04 12.68 20.06
N ASN A 119 6.10 12.29 19.19
CA ASN A 119 4.66 12.28 19.43
C ASN A 119 4.12 13.61 19.99
N THR A 120 4.73 14.73 19.58
CA THR A 120 4.34 16.07 20.01
C THR A 120 3.28 16.64 19.08
N VAL A 121 2.33 17.38 19.66
CA VAL A 121 1.30 18.13 18.93
C VAL A 121 1.68 19.60 19.05
N PRO A 122 2.22 20.24 17.99
CA PRO A 122 2.54 21.66 18.05
C PRO A 122 1.27 22.49 18.22
N ASP A 123 1.29 23.48 19.13
CA ASP A 123 0.14 24.34 19.45
C ASP A 123 -0.46 25.01 18.20
N HIS A 124 0.38 25.31 17.21
CA HIS A 124 -0.01 25.93 15.93
C HIS A 124 0.72 25.28 14.75
N GLY A 125 0.70 23.95 14.66
CA GLY A 125 1.31 23.21 13.54
C GLY A 125 1.06 23.86 12.18
N GLN A 126 2.05 23.82 11.29
CA GLN A 126 1.96 24.46 9.98
C GLN A 126 0.76 23.89 9.21
N LEU A 127 -0.16 24.77 8.78
CA LEU A 127 -1.28 24.37 7.94
C LEU A 127 -0.84 24.33 6.49
N LEU A 128 -0.97 23.17 5.87
CA LEU A 128 -0.69 22.96 4.45
C LEU A 128 -1.97 22.54 3.74
N LEU A 129 -2.11 22.97 2.49
CA LEU A 129 -3.28 22.63 1.69
C LEU A 129 -3.07 21.26 1.04
N ALA A 130 -3.79 20.25 1.50
CA ALA A 130 -3.83 18.93 0.91
C ALA A 130 -4.86 18.89 -0.23
N GLU A 131 -4.42 18.49 -1.42
CA GLU A 131 -5.29 18.42 -2.60
C GLU A 131 -4.94 17.21 -3.46
N ALA A 132 -5.92 16.79 -4.26
CA ALA A 132 -5.73 15.84 -5.35
C ALA A 132 -5.98 16.55 -6.67
N ASP A 133 -4.97 16.62 -7.54
CA ASP A 133 -5.04 17.24 -8.87
C ASP A 133 -4.23 16.43 -9.89
N SER A 134 -4.04 16.95 -11.11
CA SER A 134 -3.27 16.28 -12.17
C SER A 134 -1.83 15.94 -11.80
N ALA A 135 -1.24 16.60 -10.79
CA ALA A 135 0.10 16.30 -10.29
C ALA A 135 0.11 15.11 -9.30
N GLY A 136 -1.05 14.68 -8.82
CA GLY A 136 -1.22 13.61 -7.83
C GLY A 136 -1.86 14.11 -6.54
N ILE A 137 -1.73 13.32 -5.48
CA ILE A 137 -2.26 13.65 -4.16
C ILE A 137 -1.13 14.05 -3.23
N GLY A 138 -1.26 15.22 -2.60
CA GLY A 138 -0.25 15.68 -1.65
C GLY A 138 -0.51 17.07 -1.11
N PHE A 139 0.53 17.67 -0.53
CA PHE A 139 0.50 19.06 -0.09
C PHE A 139 0.88 20.04 -1.21
N SER A 140 0.10 21.11 -1.31
CA SER A 140 0.41 22.32 -2.07
C SER A 140 1.03 23.35 -1.14
N HIS A 141 2.13 23.94 -1.60
CA HIS A 141 2.78 25.06 -0.91
C HIS A 141 2.23 26.37 -1.46
N TYR A 142 1.32 27.01 -0.73
CA TYR A 142 0.97 28.40 -0.99
C TYR A 142 1.99 29.28 -0.27
N GLY A 143 3.21 29.31 -0.80
CA GLY A 143 4.40 29.87 -0.15
C GLY A 143 4.47 31.40 -0.05
N LEU A 144 3.37 32.13 -0.27
CA LEU A 144 3.35 33.59 -0.20
C LEU A 144 2.21 34.03 0.73
N GLU A 145 2.51 34.10 2.02
CA GLU A 145 1.70 34.87 2.96
C GLU A 145 1.98 36.36 2.72
N ILE A 146 0.94 37.16 2.46
CA ILE A 146 1.06 38.59 2.19
C ILE A 146 0.34 39.35 3.30
N VAL A 147 0.94 40.40 3.81
CA VAL A 147 0.26 41.33 4.73
C VAL A 147 -0.43 42.40 3.89
N GLU A 148 -1.76 42.43 3.94
CA GLU A 148 -2.59 43.40 3.22
C GLU A 148 -3.46 44.19 4.22
N LEU A 149 -3.94 45.37 3.80
CA LEU A 149 -4.89 46.16 4.57
C LEU A 149 -6.33 45.85 4.12
N VAL A 150 -7.15 45.37 5.04
CA VAL A 150 -8.60 45.13 4.85
C VAL A 150 -9.35 45.94 5.87
N ASN A 151 -10.18 46.88 5.41
CA ASN A 151 -10.90 47.83 6.30
C ASN A 151 -9.98 48.55 7.31
N GLY A 152 -8.73 48.85 6.90
CA GLY A 152 -7.74 49.50 7.77
C GLY A 152 -6.97 48.57 8.71
N GLN A 153 -7.30 47.27 8.77
CA GLN A 153 -6.60 46.27 9.56
C GLN A 153 -5.58 45.50 8.72
N LYS A 154 -4.36 45.32 9.26
CA LYS A 154 -3.36 44.43 8.65
C LYS A 154 -3.78 42.97 8.85
N VAL A 155 -3.96 42.25 7.76
CA VAL A 155 -4.29 40.82 7.75
C VAL A 155 -3.32 40.06 6.87
N THR A 156 -2.90 38.90 7.34
CA THR A 156 -2.11 37.96 6.54
C THR A 156 -3.05 37.16 5.65
N VAL A 157 -2.79 37.16 4.34
CA VAL A 157 -3.61 36.46 3.35
C VAL A 157 -2.80 35.46 2.54
N VAL A 158 -3.46 34.38 2.14
CA VAL A 158 -2.94 33.33 1.26
C VAL A 158 -3.60 33.50 -0.12
N PRO A 159 -2.84 33.79 -1.19
CA PRO A 159 -3.40 33.98 -2.52
C PRO A 159 -3.77 32.64 -3.16
N VAL A 160 -4.97 32.56 -3.73
CA VAL A 160 -5.45 31.47 -4.57
C VAL A 160 -5.54 31.99 -5.99
N PHE A 161 -4.68 31.45 -6.86
CA PHE A 161 -4.52 31.95 -8.23
C PHE A 161 -5.46 31.25 -9.22
N ASP A 162 -5.75 31.93 -10.33
CA ASP A 162 -6.53 31.41 -11.48
C ASP A 162 -7.88 30.77 -11.10
N VAL A 163 -8.57 31.35 -10.11
CA VAL A 163 -9.90 30.93 -9.66
C VAL A 163 -10.95 32.02 -9.88
N SER A 164 -12.08 31.63 -10.44
CA SER A 164 -13.23 32.52 -10.65
C SER A 164 -14.15 32.58 -9.42
N ALA A 165 -14.08 31.58 -8.54
CA ALA A 165 -14.80 31.51 -7.28
C ALA A 165 -14.02 30.70 -6.26
N ALA A 166 -14.14 31.09 -4.98
CA ALA A 166 -13.65 30.32 -3.85
C ALA A 166 -14.62 30.48 -2.67
N ILE A 167 -14.69 29.48 -1.81
CA ILE A 167 -15.37 29.53 -0.50
C ILE A 167 -14.61 28.64 0.48
N LEU A 168 -14.46 29.12 1.72
CA LEU A 168 -13.90 28.34 2.82
C LEU A 168 -15.06 27.78 3.65
N LEU A 169 -15.04 26.49 3.92
CA LEU A 169 -16.08 25.78 4.64
C LEU A 169 -15.50 25.03 5.85
N ARG A 170 -16.24 24.97 6.95
CA ARG A 170 -15.88 24.28 8.19
C ARG A 170 -17.00 23.36 8.67
N HIS A 171 -16.65 22.18 9.17
CA HIS A 171 -17.63 21.32 9.81
C HIS A 171 -17.92 21.83 11.24
N PRO A 172 -19.18 22.07 11.65
CA PRO A 172 -19.50 22.64 12.96
C PRO A 172 -18.95 21.82 14.16
N SER A 173 -18.92 20.51 14.02
CA SER A 173 -18.43 19.59 15.06
C SER A 173 -16.92 19.35 15.03
N LEU A 174 -16.16 20.01 14.15
CA LEU A 174 -14.72 19.78 14.00
C LEU A 174 -13.95 20.11 15.29
N LYS A 175 -14.28 21.25 15.91
CA LYS A 175 -13.69 21.69 17.18
C LYS A 175 -13.89 20.66 18.31
N ALA A 176 -15.02 19.97 18.33
CA ALA A 176 -15.34 18.96 19.35
C ALA A 176 -14.51 17.67 19.20
N ARG A 177 -13.89 17.41 18.04
CA ARG A 177 -13.01 16.26 17.86
C ARG A 177 -11.64 16.45 18.50
N GLY A 178 -11.23 17.69 18.74
CA GLY A 178 -9.91 18.01 19.26
C GLY A 178 -8.81 17.88 18.20
N LEU A 179 -7.69 18.55 18.46
CA LEU A 179 -6.59 18.65 17.50
C LEU A 179 -5.89 17.30 17.26
N SER A 180 -5.78 16.45 18.29
CA SER A 180 -5.16 15.12 18.20
C SER A 180 -5.87 14.21 17.18
N ALA A 181 -7.20 14.15 17.20
CA ALA A 181 -7.97 13.37 16.24
C ALA A 181 -7.84 13.91 14.80
N ILE A 182 -7.71 15.23 14.64
CA ILE A 182 -7.46 15.87 13.34
C ILE A 182 -6.09 15.48 12.79
N PHE A 183 -5.07 15.46 13.63
CA PHE A 183 -3.76 14.98 13.25
C PHE A 183 -3.77 13.49 12.87
N GLU A 184 -4.41 12.64 13.68
CA GLU A 184 -4.53 11.20 13.39
C GLU A 184 -5.22 10.96 12.04
N ALA A 185 -6.35 11.64 11.80
CA ALA A 185 -7.06 11.55 10.52
C ALA A 185 -6.20 12.07 9.34
N SER A 186 -5.39 13.10 9.56
CA SER A 186 -4.44 13.60 8.55
C SER A 186 -3.33 12.58 8.27
N ASP A 187 -2.77 11.95 9.30
CA ASP A 187 -1.72 10.93 9.15
C ASP A 187 -2.24 9.68 8.42
N LEU A 188 -3.48 9.24 8.72
CA LEU A 188 -4.15 8.17 7.99
C LEU A 188 -4.37 8.53 6.52
N LEU A 189 -4.87 9.74 6.24
CA LEU A 189 -5.08 10.20 4.87
C LEU A 189 -3.77 10.29 4.08
N GLN A 190 -2.70 10.78 4.71
CA GLN A 190 -1.37 10.87 4.09
C GLN A 190 -0.83 9.47 3.76
N LYS A 191 -0.91 8.55 4.72
CA LYS A 191 -0.48 7.16 4.54
C LYS A 191 -1.20 6.49 3.38
N ASP A 192 -2.52 6.64 3.32
CA ASP A 192 -3.36 5.92 2.37
C ASP A 192 -3.37 6.55 0.97
N GLU A 193 -3.20 7.87 0.84
CA GLU A 193 -3.46 8.58 -0.43
C GLU A 193 -2.26 9.32 -1.02
N PHE A 194 -1.28 9.79 -0.23
CA PHE A 194 -0.25 10.75 -0.73
C PHE A 194 0.86 10.10 -1.59
N HIS A 195 0.74 8.81 -1.85
CA HIS A 195 1.58 8.06 -2.78
C HIS A 195 0.85 7.75 -4.10
N LEU A 196 -0.42 8.16 -4.22
CA LEU A 196 -1.28 7.86 -5.35
C LEU A 196 -1.32 9.02 -6.35
N SER A 197 -1.44 8.67 -7.63
CA SER A 197 -1.76 9.62 -8.69
C SER A 197 -3.22 10.08 -8.59
N TYR A 198 -3.58 11.11 -9.34
CA TYR A 198 -4.97 11.54 -9.42
C TYR A 198 -5.90 10.39 -9.82
N SER A 199 -7.14 10.41 -9.36
CA SER A 199 -8.17 9.46 -9.79
C SER A 199 -8.33 9.42 -11.31
N SER A 200 -8.64 8.23 -11.84
CA SER A 200 -8.79 8.02 -13.27
C SER A 200 -9.94 8.83 -13.85
N LEU A 201 -9.71 9.45 -15.02
CA LEU A 201 -10.71 10.32 -15.66
C LEU A 201 -12.04 9.59 -15.90
N PRO A 202 -12.10 8.32 -16.34
CA PRO A 202 -13.36 7.61 -16.52
C PRO A 202 -14.22 7.52 -15.25
N ARG A 203 -13.64 7.49 -14.05
CA ARG A 203 -14.39 7.48 -12.78
C ARG A 203 -15.17 8.78 -12.57
N LEU A 204 -14.79 9.87 -13.22
CA LEU A 204 -15.49 11.15 -13.11
C LEU A 204 -16.95 11.03 -13.54
N ALA A 205 -17.22 10.15 -14.52
CA ALA A 205 -18.58 9.84 -15.00
C ALA A 205 -19.53 9.33 -13.89
N ASP A 206 -18.98 8.78 -12.80
CA ASP A 206 -19.75 8.27 -11.66
C ASP A 206 -19.94 9.32 -10.56
N ALA A 207 -19.02 10.28 -10.45
CA ALA A 207 -19.12 11.39 -9.51
C ALA A 207 -20.02 12.53 -10.03
N VAL A 208 -20.25 12.61 -11.34
CA VAL A 208 -21.11 13.63 -11.95
C VAL A 208 -22.58 13.17 -12.06
N ASN A 209 -23.51 14.12 -11.96
CA ASN A 209 -24.93 13.85 -12.07
C ASN A 209 -25.37 13.76 -13.54
N ILE A 210 -24.88 12.73 -14.25
CA ILE A 210 -25.27 12.45 -15.63
C ILE A 210 -26.23 11.25 -15.72
N PRO A 211 -27.19 11.28 -16.67
CA PRO A 211 -28.11 10.18 -16.91
C PRO A 211 -27.37 8.85 -17.11
N LYS A 212 -27.86 7.78 -16.48
CA LYS A 212 -27.23 6.44 -16.54
C LYS A 212 -26.99 5.97 -17.98
N ALA A 213 -27.89 6.30 -18.90
CA ALA A 213 -27.82 5.92 -20.32
C ALA A 213 -26.56 6.46 -21.04
N ILE A 214 -26.05 7.64 -20.67
CA ILE A 214 -24.90 8.26 -21.35
C ILE A 214 -23.57 8.00 -20.64
N ARG A 215 -23.59 7.46 -19.41
CA ARG A 215 -22.36 7.18 -18.64
C ARG A 215 -21.35 6.32 -19.39
N PRO A 216 -21.72 5.21 -20.06
CA PRO A 216 -20.74 4.39 -20.79
C PRO A 216 -20.03 5.16 -21.91
N PHE A 217 -20.76 6.02 -22.60
CA PHE A 217 -20.21 6.87 -23.66
C PHE A 217 -19.21 7.88 -23.09
N ILE A 218 -19.58 8.58 -22.01
CA ILE A 218 -18.68 9.54 -21.34
C ILE A 218 -17.44 8.83 -20.80
N ARG A 219 -17.57 7.68 -20.14
CA ARG A 219 -16.43 6.87 -19.68
C ARG A 219 -15.48 6.51 -20.82
N ARG A 220 -16.03 6.06 -21.95
CA ARG A 220 -15.23 5.70 -23.14
C ARG A 220 -14.49 6.91 -23.71
N THR A 221 -15.14 8.08 -23.73
CA THR A 221 -14.52 9.32 -24.20
C THR A 221 -13.40 9.75 -23.26
N LEU A 222 -13.66 9.79 -21.95
CA LEU A 222 -12.66 10.16 -20.94
C LEU A 222 -11.45 9.22 -20.94
N ARG A 223 -11.66 7.92 -21.16
CA ARG A 223 -10.56 6.94 -21.27
C ARG A 223 -9.61 7.24 -22.44
N LYS A 224 -10.06 7.90 -23.52
CA LYS A 224 -9.17 8.27 -24.64
C LYS A 224 -8.22 9.41 -24.31
N TYR A 225 -8.56 10.22 -23.32
CA TYR A 225 -7.73 11.34 -22.85
C TYR A 225 -6.83 10.94 -21.67
N GLU A 226 -7.00 9.73 -21.16
CA GLU A 226 -6.14 9.15 -20.14
C GLU A 226 -5.04 8.37 -20.84
N THR A 227 -3.78 8.72 -20.59
CA THR A 227 -2.62 7.92 -20.99
C THR A 227 -2.39 6.87 -19.92
N PRO A 228 -2.77 5.60 -20.14
CA PRO A 228 -2.55 4.56 -19.15
C PRO A 228 -1.06 4.33 -18.98
N ASP A 229 -0.59 4.40 -17.74
CA ASP A 229 0.72 3.94 -17.32
C ASP A 229 0.49 2.76 -16.37
N GLU A 230 1.02 1.59 -16.73
CA GLU A 230 0.83 0.34 -15.98
C GLU A 230 1.35 0.42 -14.54
N THR A 231 2.20 1.40 -14.24
CA THR A 231 2.75 1.65 -12.90
C THR A 231 1.94 2.66 -12.08
N THR A 232 0.90 3.26 -12.66
CA THR A 232 0.11 4.30 -11.99
C THR A 232 -0.91 3.70 -11.05
N LEU A 233 -0.75 4.00 -9.75
CA LEU A 233 -1.76 3.75 -8.73
C LEU A 233 -2.71 4.96 -8.64
N TYR A 234 -3.93 4.79 -9.14
CA TYR A 234 -4.96 5.83 -9.12
C TYR A 234 -5.54 6.00 -7.71
N GLY A 235 -5.53 7.23 -7.21
CA GLY A 235 -6.08 7.60 -5.91
C GLY A 235 -7.46 8.24 -5.97
N SER A 236 -7.72 9.12 -5.01
CA SER A 236 -8.95 9.88 -4.85
C SER A 236 -9.11 11.06 -5.82
N PHE A 237 -10.37 11.42 -6.11
CA PHE A 237 -10.68 12.77 -6.59
C PHE A 237 -10.48 13.82 -5.49
N CYS A 238 -10.39 15.10 -5.87
CA CYS A 238 -10.29 16.22 -4.94
C CYS A 238 -11.36 16.21 -3.82
N SER A 239 -12.63 15.98 -4.17
CA SER A 239 -13.74 15.89 -3.20
C SER A 239 -13.83 14.54 -2.47
N GLU A 240 -13.32 13.46 -3.07
CA GLU A 240 -13.22 12.15 -2.42
C GLU A 240 -12.17 12.18 -1.30
N LEU A 241 -11.04 12.86 -1.53
CA LEU A 241 -9.99 13.08 -0.52
C LEU A 241 -10.57 13.79 0.72
N VAL A 242 -11.38 14.85 0.50
CA VAL A 242 -12.12 15.53 1.56
C VAL A 242 -13.03 14.57 2.32
N ALA A 243 -13.83 13.79 1.60
CA ALA A 243 -14.77 12.86 2.22
C ALA A 243 -14.08 11.75 3.04
N LYS A 244 -12.94 11.22 2.58
CA LYS A 244 -12.14 10.23 3.33
C LYS A 244 -11.61 10.80 4.63
N PHE A 245 -11.10 12.04 4.63
CA PHE A 245 -10.66 12.71 5.85
C PHE A 245 -11.76 12.81 6.91
N PHE A 246 -12.95 13.28 6.53
CA PHE A 246 -14.08 13.36 7.47
C PHE A 246 -14.59 11.97 7.89
N LYS A 247 -14.47 10.96 7.03
CA LYS A 247 -14.73 9.56 7.41
C LYS A 247 -13.77 9.08 8.49
N TYR A 248 -12.47 9.36 8.39
CA TYR A 248 -11.50 9.03 9.45
C TYR A 248 -11.81 9.75 10.77
N LEU A 249 -12.32 10.98 10.71
CA LEU A 249 -12.80 11.72 11.89
C LEU A 249 -14.14 11.21 12.46
N GLY A 250 -14.77 10.23 11.83
CA GLY A 250 -16.13 9.79 12.18
C GLY A 250 -17.14 10.95 12.09
N LEU A 251 -16.97 11.87 11.16
CA LEU A 251 -17.86 13.00 10.93
C LEU A 251 -18.62 12.82 9.62
N THR A 252 -19.94 12.79 9.71
CA THR A 252 -20.82 12.67 8.54
C THR A 252 -20.90 14.00 7.81
N LEU A 253 -20.52 14.03 6.53
CA LEU A 253 -20.69 15.22 5.68
C LEU A 253 -22.10 15.33 5.11
N LEU A 254 -22.69 14.21 4.68
CA LEU A 254 -23.97 14.14 3.97
C LEU A 254 -24.88 13.11 4.64
N ASP A 255 -26.17 13.39 4.70
CA ASP A 255 -27.16 12.56 5.41
C ASP A 255 -27.45 11.21 4.72
N ASP A 256 -27.11 11.10 3.44
CA ASP A 256 -27.45 9.95 2.59
C ASP A 256 -26.43 8.81 2.64
N ASN A 257 -25.44 8.87 3.53
CA ASN A 257 -24.35 7.87 3.69
C ASN A 257 -23.68 7.47 2.37
N ARG A 258 -23.69 8.36 1.35
CA ARG A 258 -23.09 8.04 0.06
C ARG A 258 -21.58 7.84 0.21
N LEU A 259 -21.05 6.92 -0.60
CA LEU A 259 -19.64 6.58 -0.57
C LEU A 259 -18.76 7.78 -1.00
N PRO A 260 -17.56 7.95 -0.41
CA PRO A 260 -16.65 9.06 -0.73
C PRO A 260 -16.39 9.29 -2.22
N GLU A 261 -16.21 8.23 -2.99
CA GLU A 261 -15.91 8.28 -4.43
C GLU A 261 -17.06 8.80 -5.30
N LYS A 262 -18.27 8.94 -4.71
CA LYS A 262 -19.44 9.49 -5.37
C LYS A 262 -19.66 10.96 -5.00
N ILE A 263 -18.87 11.55 -4.11
CA ILE A 263 -19.06 12.93 -3.63
C ILE A 263 -18.35 13.89 -4.58
N SER A 264 -19.09 14.87 -5.11
CA SER A 264 -18.54 15.96 -5.92
C SER A 264 -18.23 17.21 -5.07
N PRO A 265 -17.44 18.17 -5.60
CA PRO A 265 -17.20 19.44 -4.89
C PRO A 265 -18.49 20.21 -4.55
N ASN A 266 -19.52 20.12 -5.39
CA ASN A 266 -20.79 20.80 -5.14
C ASN A 266 -21.71 20.05 -4.18
N ASP A 267 -21.51 18.74 -3.98
CA ASP A 267 -22.14 18.02 -2.87
C ASP A 267 -21.59 18.53 -1.54
N LEU A 268 -20.27 18.77 -1.44
CA LEU A 268 -19.65 19.36 -0.25
C LEU A 268 -20.21 20.76 0.06
N ASN A 269 -20.48 21.58 -0.95
CA ASN A 269 -21.11 22.89 -0.74
C ASN A 269 -22.55 22.82 -0.22
N ARG A 270 -23.25 21.69 -0.40
CA ARG A 270 -24.61 21.44 0.10
C ARG A 270 -24.63 20.59 1.36
N SER A 271 -23.46 20.26 1.89
CA SER A 271 -23.28 19.33 3.00
C SER A 271 -23.49 20.01 4.35
N ARG A 272 -23.15 19.31 5.43
CA ARG A 272 -23.13 19.85 6.80
C ARG A 272 -22.06 20.91 7.03
N LEU A 273 -21.11 21.07 6.10
CA LEU A 273 -20.11 22.12 6.13
C LEU A 273 -20.76 23.52 6.06
N LYS A 274 -20.24 24.47 6.83
CA LYS A 274 -20.73 25.86 6.88
C LYS A 274 -19.67 26.82 6.39
N SER A 275 -20.10 27.88 5.70
CA SER A 275 -19.19 28.92 5.24
C SER A 275 -18.52 29.61 6.42
N VAL A 276 -17.21 29.81 6.34
CA VAL A 276 -16.48 30.72 7.22
C VAL A 276 -16.64 32.11 6.62
N ALA A 277 -17.47 32.93 7.25
CA ALA A 277 -17.76 34.29 6.77
C ALA A 277 -16.47 35.12 6.71
N ASP A 278 -16.35 35.99 5.70
CA ASP A 278 -15.24 36.92 5.50
C ASP A 278 -13.84 36.30 5.34
N ALA A 279 -13.73 34.98 5.32
CA ALA A 279 -12.46 34.28 5.16
C ALA A 279 -11.89 34.38 3.74
N VAL A 280 -12.75 34.54 2.73
CA VAL A 280 -12.34 34.64 1.33
C VAL A 280 -12.59 36.06 0.83
N LEU A 281 -11.51 36.74 0.47
CA LEU A 281 -11.49 38.11 -0.03
C LEU A 281 -11.30 38.12 -1.56
N SER A 282 -11.94 39.08 -2.20
CA SER A 282 -11.66 39.49 -3.57
C SER A 282 -10.52 40.50 -3.60
N ARG A 283 -9.96 40.77 -4.79
CA ARG A 283 -8.92 41.80 -4.93
C ARG A 283 -9.41 43.19 -4.53
N ARG A 284 -10.71 43.47 -4.68
CA ARG A 284 -11.32 44.77 -4.37
C ARG A 284 -11.41 45.03 -2.86
N ASP A 285 -11.36 43.97 -2.07
CA ASP A 285 -11.39 44.04 -0.60
C ASP A 285 -9.99 44.36 -0.03
N LEU A 286 -8.95 44.33 -0.85
CA LEU A 286 -7.57 44.60 -0.46
C LEU A 286 -7.17 46.04 -0.84
N ILE A 287 -6.70 46.81 0.13
CA ILE A 287 -5.98 48.05 -0.12
C ILE A 287 -4.53 47.68 -0.38
N VAL A 288 -4.21 47.49 -1.66
CA VAL A 288 -2.88 47.09 -2.13
C VAL A 288 -1.87 48.15 -1.72
N SER A 289 -0.95 47.82 -0.81
CA SER A 289 0.23 48.67 -0.60
C SER A 289 1.00 48.76 -1.92
N LEU A 290 1.12 49.97 -2.47
CA LEU A 290 1.82 50.32 -3.71
C LEU A 290 3.20 49.63 -3.74
N GLY A 291 3.32 48.51 -4.48
CA GLY A 291 4.57 47.76 -4.59
C GLY A 291 4.41 46.27 -4.84
N TRP A 292 3.26 45.67 -4.50
CA TRP A 292 3.01 44.26 -4.83
C TRP A 292 2.54 44.13 -6.28
N SER A 293 3.47 43.79 -7.17
CA SER A 293 3.12 43.15 -8.43
C SER A 293 2.90 41.66 -8.14
N PRO A 294 1.76 41.06 -8.54
CA PRO A 294 1.65 39.62 -8.62
C PRO A 294 2.64 39.16 -9.69
N ARG A 295 3.92 39.04 -9.34
CA ARG A 295 4.73 38.03 -9.97
C ARG A 295 3.98 36.76 -9.61
N ARG A 296 3.21 36.23 -10.59
CA ARG A 296 2.91 34.79 -10.63
C ARG A 296 4.21 34.15 -10.15
N PRO A 297 4.21 33.31 -9.10
CA PRO A 297 5.41 32.59 -8.74
C PRO A 297 5.77 31.72 -9.96
N THR A 298 6.45 32.31 -10.95
CA THR A 298 6.46 31.79 -12.32
C THR A 298 7.35 30.58 -12.40
N GLU A 299 8.22 30.37 -11.41
CA GLU A 299 9.23 29.33 -11.47
C GLU A 299 9.54 28.67 -10.13
N ILE A 300 9.08 29.20 -8.99
CA ILE A 300 9.70 28.79 -7.72
C ILE A 300 9.34 27.35 -7.33
N TYR A 301 8.10 26.86 -7.49
CA TYR A 301 7.79 25.41 -7.42
C TYR A 301 6.45 25.11 -8.09
N SER A 302 6.41 24.86 -9.41
CA SER A 302 5.15 24.34 -9.97
C SER A 302 4.93 22.93 -9.40
N ARG A 303 3.76 22.71 -8.80
CA ARG A 303 3.43 21.44 -8.15
C ARG A 303 3.60 20.24 -9.10
N GLU A 304 3.30 20.42 -10.38
CA GLU A 304 3.55 19.39 -11.40
C GLU A 304 5.03 19.02 -11.53
N LYS A 305 5.95 19.97 -11.37
CA LYS A 305 7.40 19.73 -11.42
C LYS A 305 7.95 19.13 -10.13
N SER A 306 7.37 19.44 -8.97
CA SER A 306 7.85 18.95 -7.67
C SER A 306 7.13 17.69 -7.18
N LEU A 307 5.79 17.70 -7.17
CA LEU A 307 4.97 16.61 -6.65
C LEU A 307 4.89 15.43 -7.61
N GLY A 308 4.82 15.68 -8.92
CA GLY A 308 4.73 14.61 -9.93
C GLY A 308 5.84 13.56 -9.80
N PRO A 309 7.14 13.96 -9.76
CA PRO A 309 8.25 13.04 -9.50
C PRO A 309 8.17 12.37 -8.13
N ILE A 310 7.77 13.08 -7.07
CA ILE A 310 7.65 12.54 -5.71
C ILE A 310 6.56 11.45 -5.65
N VAL A 311 5.40 11.69 -6.27
CA VAL A 311 4.29 10.73 -6.33
C VAL A 311 4.72 9.49 -7.11
N ARG A 312 5.36 9.65 -8.28
CA ARG A 312 5.92 8.52 -9.03
C ARG A 312 6.95 7.72 -8.21
N TRP A 313 7.86 8.40 -7.53
CA TRP A 313 8.85 7.75 -6.66
C TRP A 313 8.18 6.99 -5.50
N ARG A 314 7.18 7.58 -4.85
CA ARG A 314 6.42 6.92 -3.77
C ARG A 314 5.63 5.72 -4.27
N ALA A 315 4.97 5.83 -5.42
CA ALA A 315 4.26 4.72 -6.06
C ALA A 315 5.23 3.57 -6.40
N GLN A 316 6.40 3.90 -6.96
CA GLN A 316 7.46 2.93 -7.23
C GLN A 316 7.97 2.27 -5.95
N SER A 317 8.26 3.05 -4.91
CA SER A 317 8.67 2.53 -3.59
C SER A 317 7.62 1.59 -3.00
N PHE A 318 6.34 1.96 -3.06
CA PHE A 318 5.24 1.12 -2.58
C PHE A 318 5.14 -0.20 -3.36
N HIS A 319 5.30 -0.16 -4.69
CA HIS A 319 5.37 -1.37 -5.50
C HIS A 319 6.56 -2.25 -5.13
N THR A 320 7.74 -1.66 -4.94
CA THR A 320 8.95 -2.36 -4.52
C THR A 320 8.77 -3.00 -3.15
N ASP A 321 8.23 -2.29 -2.15
CA ASP A 321 7.97 -2.83 -0.81
C ASP A 321 7.01 -4.01 -0.86
N ARG A 322 5.95 -3.92 -1.67
CA ARG A 322 5.00 -5.03 -1.86
C ARG A 322 5.63 -6.23 -2.56
N GLN A 323 6.49 -6.00 -3.54
CA GLN A 323 7.26 -7.05 -4.21
C GLN A 323 8.22 -7.73 -3.23
N ILE A 324 8.95 -6.95 -2.41
CA ILE A 324 9.83 -7.46 -1.36
C ILE A 324 9.03 -8.30 -0.36
N ALA A 325 7.89 -7.81 0.12
CA ALA A 325 7.02 -8.58 1.01
C ALA A 325 6.53 -9.89 0.38
N GLY A 326 6.17 -9.87 -0.91
CA GLY A 326 5.79 -11.06 -1.67
C GLY A 326 6.94 -12.06 -1.85
N LEU A 327 8.15 -11.57 -2.12
CA LEU A 327 9.36 -12.40 -2.21
C LEU A 327 9.73 -13.00 -0.85
N ILE A 328 9.60 -12.24 0.25
CA ILE A 328 9.78 -12.76 1.61
C ILE A 328 8.76 -13.86 1.91
N ASP A 329 7.49 -13.67 1.57
CA ASP A 329 6.45 -14.69 1.75
C ASP A 329 6.72 -15.95 0.92
N GLN A 330 7.15 -15.80 -0.33
CA GLN A 330 7.55 -16.92 -1.20
C GLN A 330 8.80 -17.65 -0.67
N ALA A 331 9.81 -16.93 -0.21
CA ALA A 331 11.01 -17.51 0.40
C ALA A 331 10.66 -18.30 1.67
N ASN A 332 9.76 -17.77 2.50
CA ASN A 332 9.27 -18.47 3.70
C ASN A 332 8.49 -19.75 3.32
N LYS A 333 7.64 -19.70 2.29
CA LYS A 333 6.92 -20.88 1.78
C LYS A 333 7.86 -21.96 1.22
N GLY A 334 8.90 -21.57 0.49
CA GLY A 334 9.93 -22.51 0.01
C GLY A 334 10.67 -23.18 1.17
N SER A 335 11.03 -22.40 2.19
CA SER A 335 11.68 -22.90 3.40
C SER A 335 10.82 -23.91 4.18
N ASP A 336 9.49 -23.72 4.24
CA ASP A 336 8.57 -24.67 4.88
C ASP A 336 8.52 -26.04 4.16
N VAL A 337 8.55 -26.04 2.83
CA VAL A 337 8.57 -27.26 2.02
C VAL A 337 9.86 -28.04 2.27
N ASP A 338 10.99 -27.35 2.33
CA ASP A 338 12.29 -27.98 2.63
C ASP A 338 12.31 -28.61 4.03
N LEU A 339 11.80 -27.91 5.05
CA LEU A 339 11.76 -28.44 6.42
C LEU A 339 10.90 -29.70 6.53
N ARG A 340 9.71 -29.70 5.90
CA ARG A 340 8.83 -30.89 5.90
C ARG A 340 9.47 -32.08 5.21
N ASN A 341 10.23 -31.85 4.14
CA ASN A 341 10.97 -32.92 3.45
C ASN A 341 12.08 -33.50 4.34
N ILE A 342 12.78 -32.66 5.12
CA ILE A 342 13.82 -33.11 6.07
C ILE A 342 13.19 -33.92 7.20
N ILE A 343 12.07 -33.45 7.78
CA ILE A 343 11.33 -34.19 8.83
C ILE A 343 10.89 -35.56 8.30
N ARG A 344 10.27 -35.61 7.10
CA ARG A 344 9.87 -36.86 6.47
C ARG A 344 11.05 -37.82 6.28
N THR A 345 12.22 -37.31 5.91
CA THR A 345 13.43 -38.10 5.78
C THR A 345 13.88 -38.65 7.13
N CYS A 346 13.81 -37.85 8.20
CA CYS A 346 14.09 -38.31 9.57
C CYS A 346 13.13 -39.42 10.00
N GLN A 347 11.84 -39.30 9.72
CA GLN A 347 10.82 -40.32 10.05
C GLN A 347 11.08 -41.66 9.34
N ILE A 348 11.44 -41.62 8.05
CA ILE A 348 11.83 -42.83 7.31
C ILE A 348 13.06 -43.48 7.97
N ASN A 349 14.04 -42.67 8.37
CA ASN A 349 15.24 -43.17 9.04
C ASN A 349 14.94 -43.76 10.42
N VAL A 350 14.06 -43.13 11.22
CA VAL A 350 13.58 -43.64 12.50
C VAL A 350 12.96 -45.03 12.35
N ALA A 351 12.12 -45.24 11.34
CA ALA A 351 11.54 -46.55 11.03
C ALA A 351 12.64 -47.58 10.68
N ASN A 352 13.58 -47.22 9.80
CA ASN A 352 14.69 -48.10 9.40
C ASN A 352 15.57 -48.53 10.59
N ILE A 353 15.88 -47.62 11.52
CA ILE A 353 16.67 -47.97 12.71
C ILE A 353 15.86 -48.88 13.64
N SER A 354 14.56 -48.63 13.80
CA SER A 354 13.67 -49.46 14.62
C SER A 354 13.60 -50.90 14.11
N ASP A 355 13.48 -51.10 12.80
CA ASP A 355 13.51 -52.43 12.17
C ASP A 355 14.86 -53.14 12.42
N ALA A 356 15.97 -52.39 12.37
CA ALA A 356 17.29 -52.93 12.63
C ALA A 356 17.54 -53.27 14.11
N ILE A 357 16.91 -52.56 15.05
CA ILE A 357 16.90 -52.91 16.49
C ILE A 357 16.22 -54.27 16.67
N ALA A 358 15.03 -54.46 16.09
CA ALA A 358 14.30 -55.71 16.16
C ALA A 358 15.11 -56.88 15.54
N LEU A 359 15.78 -56.64 14.41
CA LEU A 359 16.64 -57.63 13.78
C LEU A 359 17.87 -57.98 14.64
N ALA A 360 18.52 -56.98 15.25
CA ALA A 360 19.66 -57.21 16.14
C ALA A 360 19.27 -58.04 17.37
N GLU A 361 18.08 -57.81 17.91
CA GLU A 361 17.49 -58.59 18.99
C GLU A 361 17.21 -60.04 18.57
N GLN A 362 16.59 -60.26 17.40
CA GLN A 362 16.38 -61.59 16.84
C GLN A 362 17.69 -62.38 16.68
N TRP A 363 18.79 -61.68 16.35
CA TRP A 363 20.12 -62.29 16.18
C TRP A 363 20.94 -62.34 17.47
N SER A 364 20.39 -61.88 18.60
CA SER A 364 21.10 -61.78 19.89
C SER A 364 22.40 -60.95 19.82
N ASP A 365 22.48 -59.96 18.93
CA ASP A 365 23.62 -59.02 18.84
C ASP A 365 23.36 -57.76 19.68
N TRP A 366 23.42 -57.95 21.01
CA TRP A 366 23.14 -56.89 22.00
C TRP A 366 24.03 -55.66 21.84
N SER A 367 25.26 -55.82 21.33
CA SER A 367 26.16 -54.69 21.07
C SER A 367 25.67 -53.78 19.95
N SER A 368 25.11 -54.37 18.88
CA SER A 368 24.50 -53.60 17.78
C SER A 368 23.20 -52.96 18.23
N LYS A 369 22.35 -53.69 18.97
CA LYS A 369 21.08 -53.18 19.54
C LYS A 369 21.31 -51.89 20.32
N ALA A 370 22.20 -51.91 21.32
CA ALA A 370 22.49 -50.75 22.16
C ALA A 370 23.05 -49.54 21.38
N ARG A 371 23.72 -49.77 20.25
CA ARG A 371 24.19 -48.68 19.38
C ARG A 371 23.06 -48.11 18.52
N PHE A 372 22.20 -48.97 17.99
CA PHE A 372 21.04 -48.53 17.21
C PHE A 372 20.07 -47.72 18.06
N GLU A 373 19.82 -48.11 19.32
CA GLU A 373 19.00 -47.34 20.26
C GLU A 373 19.54 -45.92 20.45
N LYS A 374 20.86 -45.74 20.62
CA LYS A 374 21.48 -44.41 20.69
C LYS A 374 21.32 -43.59 19.40
N TYR A 375 21.40 -44.23 18.23
CA TYR A 375 21.21 -43.52 16.97
C TYR A 375 19.74 -43.13 16.75
N LEU A 376 18.81 -43.95 17.23
CA LEU A 376 17.38 -43.66 17.23
C LEU A 376 17.07 -42.43 18.10
N GLU A 377 17.61 -42.36 19.33
CA GLU A 377 17.49 -41.19 20.20
C GLU A 377 17.95 -39.89 19.50
N LEU A 378 19.09 -39.94 18.81
CA LEU A 378 19.62 -38.77 18.07
C LEU A 378 18.71 -38.34 16.91
N LEU A 379 18.08 -39.27 16.20
CA LEU A 379 17.15 -38.95 15.12
C LEU A 379 15.84 -38.36 15.65
N LEU A 380 15.30 -38.92 16.73
CA LEU A 380 14.10 -38.37 17.40
C LEU A 380 14.36 -36.96 17.93
N ALA A 381 15.56 -36.72 18.47
CA ALA A 381 15.99 -35.39 18.89
C ALA A 381 16.05 -34.39 17.70
N ALA A 382 16.62 -34.81 16.57
CA ALA A 382 16.67 -33.99 15.36
C ALA A 382 15.28 -33.69 14.80
N GLU A 383 14.38 -34.67 14.79
CA GLU A 383 12.98 -34.50 14.37
C GLU A 383 12.25 -33.50 15.27
N ALA A 384 12.32 -33.68 16.60
CA ALA A 384 11.67 -32.79 17.56
C ALA A 384 12.16 -31.33 17.45
N LEU A 385 13.46 -31.11 17.17
CA LEU A 385 14.01 -29.79 16.91
C LEU A 385 13.39 -29.13 15.68
N LEU A 386 13.25 -29.89 14.58
CA LEU A 386 12.68 -29.38 13.33
C LEU A 386 11.17 -29.10 13.46
N GLU A 387 10.43 -29.95 14.16
CA GLU A 387 9.00 -29.71 14.44
C GLU A 387 8.79 -28.46 15.29
N GLU A 388 9.65 -28.24 16.28
CA GLU A 388 9.57 -27.08 17.17
C GLU A 388 9.85 -25.77 16.42
N VAL A 389 10.79 -25.77 15.47
CA VAL A 389 11.02 -24.65 14.54
C VAL A 389 9.76 -24.34 13.74
N ILE A 390 9.12 -25.35 13.13
CA ILE A 390 7.88 -25.15 12.36
C ILE A 390 6.78 -24.57 13.26
N ARG A 391 6.62 -25.11 14.47
CA ARG A 391 5.59 -24.67 15.43
C ARG A 391 5.73 -23.20 15.79
N ARG A 392 6.94 -22.74 16.11
CA ARG A 392 7.20 -21.35 16.56
C ARG A 392 7.16 -20.34 15.42
N ARG A 393 7.40 -20.77 14.18
CA ARG A 393 7.36 -19.90 12.98
C ARG A 393 6.00 -19.26 12.74
N TYR A 394 4.89 -19.96 13.01
CA TYR A 394 3.53 -19.47 12.73
C TYR A 394 2.95 -18.50 13.79
N GLY A 395 3.68 -18.20 14.86
CA GLY A 395 3.19 -17.36 15.96
C GLY A 395 3.68 -15.90 15.97
N ARG A 396 4.56 -15.49 15.04
CA ARG A 396 5.27 -14.20 15.14
C ARG A 396 4.81 -13.18 14.09
N THR A 397 4.32 -12.03 14.56
CA THR A 397 3.87 -10.92 13.70
C THR A 397 4.85 -9.75 13.62
N ASP A 398 5.75 -9.61 14.60
CA ASP A 398 6.74 -8.52 14.62
C ASP A 398 7.94 -8.79 13.71
N VAL A 399 8.41 -7.76 12.99
CA VAL A 399 9.49 -7.87 11.98
C VAL A 399 10.85 -8.07 12.64
N SER A 400 11.11 -7.44 13.79
CA SER A 400 12.39 -7.55 14.50
C SER A 400 12.54 -8.91 15.16
N GLU A 401 11.46 -9.42 15.78
CA GLU A 401 11.40 -10.77 16.34
C GLU A 401 11.55 -11.84 15.26
N ARG A 402 10.97 -11.61 14.07
CA ARG A 402 11.09 -12.54 12.94
C ARG A 402 12.51 -12.65 12.43
N ARG A 403 13.29 -11.56 12.43
CA ARG A 403 14.70 -11.60 12.02
C ARG A 403 15.56 -12.39 13.01
N LYS A 404 15.37 -12.20 14.32
CA LYS A 404 16.05 -12.98 15.37
C LYS A 404 15.71 -14.47 15.25
N PHE A 405 14.42 -14.77 15.07
CA PHE A 405 13.94 -16.14 14.87
C PHE A 405 14.55 -16.81 13.64
N ASN A 406 14.60 -16.12 12.49
CA ASN A 406 15.16 -16.70 11.26
C ASN A 406 16.64 -17.12 11.41
N LEU A 407 17.42 -16.40 12.21
CA LEU A 407 18.82 -16.76 12.48
C LEU A 407 18.92 -17.97 13.41
N ALA A 408 18.10 -18.00 14.46
CA ALA A 408 17.99 -19.14 15.37
C ALA A 408 17.54 -20.39 14.61
N GLU A 409 16.54 -20.26 13.76
CA GLU A 409 16.02 -21.30 12.89
C GLU A 409 17.12 -21.90 11.99
N ALA A 410 17.88 -21.06 11.28
CA ALA A 410 18.93 -21.56 10.39
C ALA A 410 19.94 -22.42 11.16
N LYS A 411 20.34 -21.98 12.35
CA LYS A 411 21.27 -22.71 13.22
C LYS A 411 20.68 -24.03 13.73
N VAL A 412 19.42 -24.03 14.17
CA VAL A 412 18.73 -25.26 14.62
C VAL A 412 18.57 -26.25 13.46
N LYS A 413 18.22 -25.77 12.26
CA LYS A 413 18.13 -26.61 11.06
C LYS A 413 19.46 -27.26 10.72
N ASP A 414 20.55 -26.50 10.72
CA ASP A 414 21.89 -27.03 10.45
C ASP A 414 22.30 -28.08 11.48
N GLN A 415 21.99 -27.85 12.76
CA GLN A 415 22.25 -28.82 13.83
C GLN A 415 21.43 -30.09 13.67
N ALA A 416 20.13 -30.00 13.41
CA ALA A 416 19.27 -31.16 13.20
C ALA A 416 19.71 -31.98 11.96
N CYS A 417 20.09 -31.31 10.87
CA CYS A 417 20.64 -31.95 9.68
C CYS A 417 21.96 -32.67 9.96
N ALA A 418 22.87 -32.04 10.72
CA ALA A 418 24.13 -32.67 11.12
C ALA A 418 23.89 -33.91 12.01
N LEU A 419 23.01 -33.79 13.01
CA LEU A 419 22.60 -34.91 13.88
C LEU A 419 22.07 -36.09 13.07
N SER A 420 21.12 -35.82 12.17
CA SER A 420 20.50 -36.85 11.33
C SER A 420 21.51 -37.51 10.39
N THR A 421 22.35 -36.71 9.72
CA THR A 421 23.37 -37.21 8.79
C THR A 421 24.37 -38.11 9.48
N ASP A 422 24.87 -37.69 10.64
CA ASP A 422 25.90 -38.43 11.37
C ASP A 422 25.35 -39.68 12.06
N ALA A 423 24.13 -39.61 12.63
CA ALA A 423 23.43 -40.77 13.16
C ALA A 423 23.24 -41.84 12.08
N MET A 424 22.78 -41.45 10.89
CA MET A 424 22.62 -42.38 9.76
C MET A 424 23.95 -42.94 9.25
N ALA A 425 24.99 -42.12 9.20
CA ALA A 425 26.31 -42.60 8.84
C ALA A 425 26.84 -43.65 9.84
N ALA A 426 26.60 -43.46 11.14
CA ALA A 426 27.00 -44.41 12.19
C ALA A 426 26.14 -45.67 12.20
N PHE A 427 24.83 -45.52 11.97
CA PHE A 427 23.87 -46.60 11.80
C PHE A 427 24.29 -47.55 10.66
N ASN A 428 24.47 -47.02 9.45
CA ASN A 428 24.85 -47.80 8.26
C ASN A 428 26.15 -48.59 8.48
N ARG A 429 27.13 -47.99 9.17
CA ARG A 429 28.39 -48.68 9.53
C ARG A 429 28.15 -49.84 10.49
N THR A 430 27.35 -49.62 11.52
CA THR A 430 27.06 -50.62 12.55
C THR A 430 26.26 -51.78 11.96
N GLN A 431 25.28 -51.48 11.11
CA GLN A 431 24.47 -52.46 10.38
C GLN A 431 25.33 -53.33 9.44
N GLY A 432 26.25 -52.73 8.67
CA GLY A 432 27.16 -53.49 7.81
C GLY A 432 28.07 -54.45 8.61
N LEU A 433 28.59 -54.01 9.76
CA LEU A 433 29.40 -54.85 10.65
C LEU A 433 28.59 -55.97 11.31
N MET A 434 27.34 -55.69 11.70
CA MET A 434 26.40 -56.70 12.21
C MET A 434 26.14 -57.78 11.14
N ALA A 435 25.84 -57.37 9.90
CA ALA A 435 25.59 -58.29 8.80
C ALA A 435 26.82 -59.19 8.52
N ILE A 436 28.03 -58.63 8.45
CA ILE A 436 29.26 -59.42 8.25
C ILE A 436 29.47 -60.44 9.37
N ARG A 437 29.25 -60.04 10.64
CA ARG A 437 29.35 -60.95 11.79
C ARG A 437 28.35 -62.09 11.68
N HIS A 438 27.09 -61.79 11.34
CA HIS A 438 26.06 -62.81 11.22
C HIS A 438 26.35 -63.81 10.09
N VAL A 439 26.75 -63.32 8.91
CA VAL A 439 27.14 -64.17 7.77
C VAL A 439 28.31 -65.08 8.16
N ARG A 440 29.32 -64.56 8.87
CA ARG A 440 30.47 -65.35 9.34
C ARG A 440 30.05 -66.51 10.26
N VAL A 441 29.04 -66.31 11.11
CA VAL A 441 28.55 -67.35 12.03
C VAL A 441 27.76 -68.43 11.30
N LYS A 442 27.02 -68.07 10.24
CA LYS A 442 26.15 -69.01 9.51
C LYS A 442 26.80 -69.75 8.36
N MET A 443 27.90 -69.24 7.80
CA MET A 443 28.55 -69.84 6.64
C MET A 443 29.75 -70.68 7.05
N SER A 444 29.71 -71.97 6.74
CA SER A 444 30.84 -72.90 6.87
C SER A 444 31.81 -72.82 5.69
N ASP A 445 31.34 -72.42 4.49
CA ASP A 445 32.18 -72.23 3.30
C ASP A 445 32.84 -70.84 3.27
N ARG A 446 34.17 -70.85 3.23
CA ARG A 446 35.03 -69.67 3.20
C ARG A 446 34.88 -68.86 1.91
N GLU A 447 34.73 -69.52 0.76
CA GLU A 447 34.62 -68.81 -0.54
C GLU A 447 33.29 -68.07 -0.65
N GLU A 448 32.21 -68.72 -0.20
CA GLU A 448 30.88 -68.14 -0.17
C GLU A 448 30.80 -66.95 0.81
N TYR A 449 31.46 -67.06 1.97
CA TYR A 449 31.63 -65.96 2.91
C TYR A 449 32.34 -64.76 2.29
N GLU A 450 33.49 -64.96 1.63
CA GLU A 450 34.24 -63.84 1.02
C GLU A 450 33.48 -63.19 -0.15
N ARG A 451 32.61 -63.94 -0.84
CA ARG A 451 31.70 -63.38 -1.86
C ARG A 451 30.66 -62.45 -1.22
N HIS A 452 30.01 -62.87 -0.14
CA HIS A 452 29.02 -62.07 0.57
C HIS A 452 29.65 -60.85 1.27
N ARG A 453 30.80 -61.04 1.93
CA ARG A 453 31.57 -59.97 2.54
C ARG A 453 31.94 -58.89 1.52
N ARG A 454 32.42 -59.26 0.33
CA ARG A 454 32.73 -58.29 -0.74
C ARG A 454 31.50 -57.50 -1.19
N LYS A 455 30.33 -58.14 -1.33
CA LYS A 455 29.07 -57.43 -1.65
C LYS A 455 28.70 -56.41 -0.58
N ILE A 456 28.77 -56.80 0.71
CA ILE A 456 28.47 -55.90 1.84
C ILE A 456 29.47 -54.73 1.88
N LEU A 457 30.76 -55.01 1.72
CA LEU A 457 31.80 -53.97 1.70
C LEU A 457 31.67 -53.04 0.50
N ALA A 458 31.29 -53.53 -0.68
CA ALA A 458 31.07 -52.72 -1.88
C ALA A 458 29.87 -51.77 -1.70
N ALA A 459 28.74 -52.27 -1.20
CA ALA A 459 27.58 -51.45 -0.85
C ALA A 459 27.89 -50.43 0.25
N TRP A 460 28.81 -50.76 1.17
CA TRP A 460 29.26 -49.86 2.23
C TRP A 460 30.33 -48.86 1.76
N ALA A 461 31.08 -49.17 0.70
CA ALA A 461 32.09 -48.29 0.11
C ALA A 461 31.46 -47.22 -0.79
N SER A 462 30.34 -47.55 -1.47
CA SER A 462 29.54 -46.58 -2.23
C SER A 462 28.88 -45.48 -1.37
N GLY A 463 29.03 -45.54 -0.04
CA GLY A 463 28.41 -44.59 0.90
C GLY A 463 29.30 -44.11 2.04
N ARG A 464 30.63 -43.88 1.86
CA ARG A 464 31.48 -43.43 2.98
C ARG A 464 32.41 -42.23 2.74
N LYS A 465 32.25 -41.26 3.65
CA LYS A 465 33.30 -40.77 4.58
C LYS A 465 32.77 -40.80 6.02
N THR A 466 33.69 -40.65 6.98
CA THR A 466 33.55 -40.44 8.44
C THR A 466 33.51 -41.69 9.31
N ARG A 467 34.45 -41.77 10.28
CA ARG A 467 34.51 -42.80 11.34
C ARG A 467 34.61 -42.19 12.75
N ALA A 468 34.56 -40.85 12.90
CA ALA A 468 35.06 -40.14 14.10
C ALA A 468 34.06 -39.20 14.84
N LEU A 469 32.74 -39.26 14.58
CA LEU A 469 31.84 -38.14 14.95
C LEU A 469 30.89 -38.36 16.15
N VAL A 470 30.51 -39.60 16.51
CA VAL A 470 29.37 -39.83 17.42
C VAL A 470 29.61 -39.36 18.87
N ASN A 471 30.79 -39.64 19.45
CA ASN A 471 31.08 -39.22 20.83
C ASN A 471 31.23 -37.69 20.97
N PRO A 472 32.00 -37.00 20.11
CA PRO A 472 32.06 -35.53 20.12
C PRO A 472 30.71 -34.85 19.87
N MET A 473 29.75 -35.49 19.20
CA MET A 473 28.42 -34.91 18.96
C MET A 473 27.52 -34.95 20.19
N LEU A 474 27.53 -36.07 20.92
CA LEU A 474 26.83 -36.17 22.21
C LEU A 474 27.44 -35.20 23.23
N GLU A 475 28.76 -35.01 23.19
CA GLU A 475 29.45 -34.00 23.99
C GLU A 475 29.10 -32.57 23.55
N ARG A 476 29.07 -32.26 22.23
CA ARG A 476 28.62 -30.95 21.74
C ARG A 476 27.17 -30.65 22.13
N LEU A 477 26.27 -31.61 22.05
CA LEU A 477 24.87 -31.44 22.50
C LEU A 477 24.78 -31.14 24.00
N ARG A 478 25.66 -31.73 24.81
CA ARG A 478 25.79 -31.49 26.25
C ARG A 478 26.59 -30.21 26.60
N GLU A 479 27.46 -29.76 25.71
CA GLU A 479 28.18 -28.48 25.81
C GLU A 479 27.29 -27.30 25.40
N TYR A 480 26.42 -27.47 24.40
CA TYR A 480 25.45 -26.45 24.00
C TYR A 480 24.38 -26.19 25.06
N SER A 481 24.16 -27.12 26.00
CA SER A 481 23.38 -26.85 27.21
C SER A 481 24.19 -26.16 28.32
N ARG A 482 25.47 -25.82 28.09
CA ARG A 482 26.43 -25.32 29.10
C ARG A 482 27.35 -24.15 28.67
N ILE A 483 27.31 -23.64 27.44
CA ILE A 483 28.23 -22.58 26.94
C ILE A 483 27.44 -21.34 26.48
N ASP A 484 27.92 -20.16 26.86
CA ASP A 484 27.35 -18.81 26.61
C ASP A 484 27.66 -18.25 25.18
N PRO A 485 26.65 -18.07 24.31
CA PRO A 485 26.71 -17.21 23.11
C PRO A 485 26.16 -15.78 23.39
N PRO A 486 26.08 -14.86 22.40
CA PRO A 486 25.66 -13.48 22.65
C PRO A 486 24.22 -13.39 23.21
N VAL A 487 24.08 -12.62 24.31
CA VAL A 487 22.93 -12.47 25.22
C VAL A 487 21.54 -12.39 24.57
N ASP A 488 21.45 -11.84 23.35
CA ASP A 488 20.16 -11.53 22.71
C ASP A 488 19.56 -12.69 21.87
N LEU A 489 20.31 -13.76 21.63
CA LEU A 489 19.89 -14.96 20.88
C LEU A 489 19.74 -16.22 21.78
N GLU A 490 20.14 -16.12 23.05
CA GLU A 490 20.23 -17.25 24.00
C GLU A 490 18.88 -17.84 24.38
N GLY A 491 17.93 -17.01 24.81
CA GLY A 491 16.63 -17.50 25.29
C GLY A 491 15.88 -18.29 24.24
N GLU A 492 15.92 -17.83 22.98
CA GLU A 492 15.10 -18.40 21.94
C GLU A 492 15.60 -19.76 21.43
N ILE A 493 16.92 -19.90 21.25
CA ILE A 493 17.53 -21.18 20.87
C ILE A 493 17.42 -22.17 22.03
N ALA A 494 17.70 -21.75 23.26
CA ALA A 494 17.63 -22.60 24.44
C ALA A 494 16.21 -23.14 24.66
N GLU A 495 15.18 -22.29 24.52
CA GLU A 495 13.79 -22.73 24.65
C GLU A 495 13.36 -23.70 23.54
N ILE A 496 13.82 -23.50 22.29
CA ILE A 496 13.55 -24.45 21.19
C ILE A 496 14.17 -25.81 21.52
N ILE A 497 15.43 -25.83 21.93
CA ILE A 497 16.15 -27.07 22.27
C ILE A 497 15.53 -27.77 23.48
N ALA A 498 15.26 -27.04 24.56
CA ALA A 498 14.67 -27.60 25.77
C ALA A 498 13.27 -28.19 25.50
N SER A 499 12.44 -27.46 24.76
CA SER A 499 11.10 -27.94 24.37
C SER A 499 11.17 -29.18 23.47
N ALA A 500 12.13 -29.23 22.54
CA ALA A 500 12.32 -30.38 21.67
C ALA A 500 12.79 -31.62 22.44
N PHE A 501 13.76 -31.47 23.34
CA PHE A 501 14.29 -32.60 24.11
C PHE A 501 13.31 -33.15 25.15
N ALA A 502 12.50 -32.29 25.76
CA ALA A 502 11.39 -32.74 26.61
C ALA A 502 10.37 -33.59 25.82
N LYS A 503 10.03 -33.19 24.58
CA LYS A 503 9.15 -33.97 23.70
C LYS A 503 9.77 -35.31 23.28
N ALA A 504 11.07 -35.34 23.05
CA ALA A 504 11.80 -36.56 22.70
C ALA A 504 12.05 -37.49 23.92
N GLY A 505 11.66 -37.10 25.13
CA GLY A 505 11.86 -37.88 26.36
C GLY A 505 13.32 -37.97 26.81
N MET A 506 14.16 -37.01 26.41
CA MET A 506 15.60 -36.99 26.74
C MET A 506 15.94 -36.21 28.02
N ILE A 507 14.98 -35.45 28.53
CA ILE A 507 14.97 -34.68 29.79
C ILE A 507 13.60 -34.91 30.40
#